data_AF-A0A358D8C2-F1
#
_entry.id   AF-A0A358D8C2-F1
#
_cell.length_a   1.000
_cell.length_b   1.000
_cell.length_c   1.000
_cell.angle_alpha   90.00
_cell.angle_beta   90.00
_cell.angle_gamma   90.00
#
_symmetry.space_group_name_H-M   'P 1'
#
loop_
_entity.id
_entity.type
_entity.pdbx_description
1 polymer ?
#
loop_
_entity_poly.entity_id
_entity_poly.type
_entity_poly.pdbx_seq_one_letter_code
_entity_poly.pdbx_strand_id
1 'polypeptide(L)'
;RRLEAEGELPDDLVAVRPSGRVVRADGDALFPRFKADVESAPDDWRAWYRLGIVYDAAGDRRRARAAARTAIRLERGRGQQS
;
A
#
# COMPACT_ATOMS: atom_id res chain seq x y z
N ARG A 1 9.95 -14.75 -17.73
CA ARG A 1 10.49 -15.86 -16.89
C ARG A 1 9.96 -15.64 -15.48
N ARG A 2 9.36 -16.67 -14.85
CA ARG A 2 9.22 -16.97 -13.40
C ARG A 2 9.24 -15.75 -12.43
N LEU A 3 8.24 -15.53 -11.58
CA LEU A 3 7.46 -16.53 -10.83
C LEU A 3 5.96 -16.16 -10.75
N GLU A 4 5.10 -17.14 -11.03
CA GLU A 4 3.87 -17.35 -10.27
C GLU A 4 4.27 -18.24 -9.08
N ALA A 5 4.10 -17.77 -7.85
CA ALA A 5 4.20 -18.56 -6.63
C ALA A 5 3.55 -17.76 -5.49
N GLU A 6 2.70 -18.44 -4.71
CA GLU A 6 2.08 -17.93 -3.46
C GLU A 6 1.11 -16.75 -3.64
N GLY A 7 0.00 -17.06 -4.32
CA GLY A 7 -1.18 -16.20 -4.38
C GLY A 7 -2.04 -16.23 -3.11
N GLU A 8 -1.53 -15.69 -2.00
CA GLU A 8 -2.36 -15.18 -0.90
C GLU A 8 -2.16 -13.67 -0.77
N LEU A 9 -2.78 -12.94 -1.69
CA LEU A 9 -3.05 -11.51 -1.51
C LEU A 9 -3.94 -11.37 -0.27
N PRO A 10 -3.46 -10.79 0.85
CA PRO A 10 -4.16 -10.92 2.13
C PRO A 10 -5.50 -10.20 2.14
N ASP A 11 -6.45 -10.72 2.94
CA ASP A 11 -7.81 -10.18 3.13
C ASP A 11 -7.84 -8.69 3.52
N ASP A 12 -6.72 -8.14 4.00
CA ASP A 12 -6.51 -6.71 4.24
C ASP A 12 -6.66 -5.81 3.00
N LEU A 13 -6.67 -6.37 1.79
CA LEU A 13 -7.10 -5.67 0.58
C LEU A 13 -8.61 -5.44 0.53
N VAL A 14 -9.42 -6.27 1.20
CA VAL A 14 -10.89 -6.09 1.30
C VAL A 14 -11.23 -4.85 2.13
N ALA A 15 -10.37 -4.45 3.08
CA ALA A 15 -10.47 -3.16 3.77
C ALA A 15 -10.35 -1.95 2.81
N VAL A 16 -9.80 -2.15 1.60
CA VAL A 16 -9.69 -1.11 0.54
C VAL A 16 -10.99 -1.04 -0.33
N ARG A 17 -11.99 -1.89 -0.03
CA ARG A 17 -13.47 -1.73 -0.13
C ARG A 17 -14.18 -2.81 -0.97
N PRO A 18 -15.35 -3.30 -0.49
CA PRO A 18 -16.35 -4.04 -1.29
C PRO A 18 -17.02 -3.25 -2.44
N SER A 19 -16.51 -2.08 -2.84
CA SER A 19 -17.17 -1.17 -3.81
C SER A 19 -16.26 -0.43 -4.82
N GLY A 20 -14.93 -0.66 -4.82
CA GLY A 20 -14.05 -0.25 -5.95
C GLY A 20 -13.65 1.23 -6.10
N ARG A 21 -13.78 2.06 -5.04
CA ARG A 21 -13.23 3.43 -4.94
C ARG A 21 -12.94 3.75 -3.47
N VAL A 22 -11.67 3.76 -3.06
CA VAL A 22 -11.28 4.76 -2.04
C VAL A 22 -11.56 6.12 -2.66
N VAL A 23 -12.16 7.04 -1.90
CA VAL A 23 -12.71 8.29 -2.43
C VAL A 23 -11.58 9.11 -3.05
N ARG A 24 -11.53 9.14 -4.40
CA ARG A 24 -10.48 9.85 -5.16
C ARG A 24 -10.49 11.37 -4.93
N ALA A 25 -11.51 11.90 -4.25
CA ALA A 25 -11.64 13.29 -3.86
C ALA A 25 -11.03 13.63 -2.47
N ASP A 26 -10.78 12.63 -1.60
CA ASP A 26 -10.39 12.84 -0.20
C ASP A 26 -8.93 12.43 0.09
N GLY A 27 -8.07 12.40 -0.93
CA GLY A 27 -6.66 12.01 -0.78
C GLY A 27 -5.94 12.79 0.33
N ASP A 28 -6.11 14.10 0.36
CA ASP A 28 -5.47 14.97 1.35
C ASP A 28 -6.02 14.76 2.77
N ALA A 29 -7.33 14.48 2.92
CA ALA A 29 -7.95 14.21 4.21
C ALA A 29 -7.55 12.84 4.80
N LEU A 30 -7.27 11.87 3.92
CA LEU A 30 -6.82 10.53 4.31
C LEU A 30 -5.30 10.42 4.52
N PHE A 31 -4.53 11.38 4.01
CA PHE A 31 -3.07 11.38 4.11
C PHE A 31 -2.54 11.29 5.56
N PRO A 32 -3.02 12.08 6.55
CA PRO A 32 -2.52 11.98 7.93
C PRO A 32 -2.73 10.59 8.54
N ARG A 33 -3.86 9.94 8.21
CA ARG A 33 -4.18 8.59 8.70
C ARG A 33 -3.21 7.55 8.15
N PHE A 34 -3.08 7.47 6.82
CA PHE A 34 -2.21 6.45 6.21
C PHE A 34 -0.72 6.74 6.43
N LYS A 35 -0.34 7.99 6.71
CA LYS A 35 0.99 8.33 7.23
C LYS A 35 1.19 7.73 8.63
N ALA A 36 0.24 7.92 9.54
CA ALA A 36 0.28 7.33 10.89
C ALA A 36 0.28 5.79 10.87
N ASP A 37 -0.46 5.16 9.96
CA ASP A 37 -0.43 3.70 9.76
C ASP A 37 0.99 3.21 9.40
N VAL A 38 1.70 3.92 8.50
CA VAL A 38 3.10 3.61 8.15
C VAL A 38 4.08 3.93 9.28
N GLU A 39 3.84 4.97 10.08
CA GLU A 39 4.67 5.30 11.25
C GLU A 39 4.50 4.27 12.39
N SER A 40 3.31 3.70 12.53
CA SER A 40 3.00 2.63 13.51
C SER A 40 3.46 1.24 13.04
N ALA A 41 3.41 0.98 11.73
CA ALA A 41 3.78 -0.31 11.13
C ALA A 41 4.74 -0.12 9.94
N PRO A 42 6.00 0.32 10.17
CA PRO A 42 6.95 0.63 9.10
C PRO A 42 7.36 -0.59 8.28
N ASP A 43 7.21 -1.81 8.81
CA ASP A 43 7.51 -3.07 8.13
C ASP A 43 6.26 -3.75 7.52
N ASP A 44 5.06 -3.16 7.66
CA ASP A 44 3.88 -3.63 6.93
C ASP A 44 3.83 -3.03 5.52
N TRP A 45 4.06 -3.88 4.53
CA TRP A 45 3.98 -3.51 3.12
C TRP A 45 2.61 -2.94 2.73
N ARG A 46 1.52 -3.32 3.41
CA ARG A 46 0.16 -2.83 3.10
C ARG A 46 0.00 -1.37 3.48
N ALA A 47 0.56 -0.94 4.61
CA ALA A 47 0.56 0.46 5.03
C ALA A 47 1.24 1.33 3.95
N TRP A 48 2.41 0.91 3.46
CA TRP A 48 3.11 1.56 2.35
C TRP A 48 2.31 1.55 1.04
N TYR A 49 1.60 0.47 0.73
CA TYR A 49 0.76 0.39 -0.47
C TYR A 49 -0.42 1.37 -0.40
N ARG A 50 -1.14 1.40 0.74
CA ARG A 50 -2.25 2.34 1.00
C ARG A 50 -1.79 3.79 0.92
N LEU A 51 -0.65 4.12 1.55
CA LEU A 51 -0.03 5.44 1.44
C LEU A 51 0.33 5.80 -0.02
N GLY A 52 0.74 4.82 -0.84
CA GLY A 52 0.98 4.99 -2.27
C GLY A 52 -0.27 5.38 -3.08
N ILE A 53 -1.42 4.77 -2.78
CA ILE A 53 -2.71 5.12 -3.40
C ILE A 53 -3.10 6.57 -3.07
N VAL A 54 -2.87 6.98 -1.83
CA VAL A 54 -3.22 8.32 -1.34
C VAL A 54 -2.37 9.40 -2.02
N TYR A 55 -1.07 9.15 -2.17
CA TYR A 55 -0.21 10.04 -2.95
C TYR A 55 -0.62 10.11 -4.44
N ASP A 56 -1.10 9.04 -5.06
CA ASP A 56 -1.63 9.10 -6.44
C ASP A 56 -2.94 9.88 -6.53
N ALA A 57 -3.83 9.75 -5.53
CA ALA A 57 -5.06 10.54 -5.43
C ALA A 57 -4.77 12.04 -5.26
N ALA A 58 -3.76 12.40 -4.45
CA ALA A 58 -3.26 13.77 -4.30
C ALA A 58 -2.38 14.26 -5.47
N GLY A 59 -2.19 13.45 -6.53
CA GLY A 59 -1.39 13.79 -7.71
C GLY A 59 0.14 13.71 -7.53
N ASP A 60 0.64 13.41 -6.33
CA ASP A 60 2.06 13.17 -6.06
C ASP A 60 2.53 11.80 -6.53
N ARG A 61 2.62 11.68 -7.87
CA ARG A 61 3.11 10.48 -8.55
C ARG A 61 4.56 10.14 -8.19
N ARG A 62 5.35 11.05 -7.60
CA ARG A 62 6.72 10.76 -7.13
C ARG A 62 6.68 9.98 -5.82
N ARG A 63 5.96 10.48 -4.81
CA ARG A 63 5.82 9.82 -3.51
C ARG A 63 4.99 8.54 -3.63
N ALA A 64 3.98 8.49 -4.50
CA ALA A 64 3.22 7.27 -4.80
C ALA A 64 4.13 6.11 -5.26
N ARG A 65 5.03 6.37 -6.23
CA ARG A 65 6.01 5.37 -6.70
C ARG A 65 7.02 4.98 -5.62
N ALA A 66 7.44 5.90 -4.76
CA ALA A 66 8.36 5.59 -3.67
C ALA A 66 7.71 4.66 -2.64
N ALA A 67 6.47 4.93 -2.25
CA ALA A 67 5.69 4.10 -1.33
C ALA A 67 5.42 2.70 -1.91
N ALA A 68 4.98 2.61 -3.16
CA ALA A 68 4.78 1.34 -3.86
C ALA A 68 6.07 0.50 -3.98
N ARG A 69 7.22 1.13 -4.23
CA ARG A 69 8.53 0.43 -4.23
C ARG A 69 8.91 -0.10 -2.84
N THR A 70 8.52 0.59 -1.77
CA THR A 70 8.77 0.11 -0.41
C THR A 70 7.83 -1.05 -0.05
N ALA A 71 6.56 -0.98 -0.43
CA ALA A 71 5.62 -2.10 -0.30
C ALA A 71 6.17 -3.37 -0.98
N ILE A 72 6.53 -3.30 -2.27
CA ILE A 72 7.09 -4.44 -3.02
C ILE A 72 8.39 -4.98 -2.39
N ARG A 73 9.20 -4.12 -1.76
CA ARG A 73 10.45 -4.54 -1.09
C ARG A 73 10.16 -5.28 0.22
N LEU A 74 9.21 -4.82 1.01
CA LEU A 74 8.80 -5.45 2.27
C LEU A 74 8.03 -6.75 2.05
N GLU A 75 7.15 -6.79 1.04
CA GLU A 75 6.43 -7.99 0.62
C GLU A 75 7.40 -9.10 0.18
N ARG A 76 8.32 -8.81 -0.74
CA ARG A 76 9.39 -9.73 -1.13
C ARG A 76 10.29 -10.15 0.03
N GLY A 77 10.67 -9.21 0.89
CA GLY A 77 11.52 -9.49 2.06
C GLY A 77 10.84 -10.38 3.11
N ARG A 78 9.50 -10.35 3.17
CA ARG A 78 8.69 -11.26 4.01
C ARG A 78 8.57 -12.65 3.39
N GLY A 79 8.44 -12.76 2.07
CA GLY A 79 8.50 -14.03 1.33
C GLY A 79 9.87 -14.73 1.33
N GLN A 80 10.84 -14.23 2.10
CA GLN A 80 12.15 -14.85 2.37
C GLN A 80 12.31 -15.24 3.86
N GLN A 81 11.24 -15.14 4.65
CA GLN A 81 11.22 -15.43 6.10
C GLN A 81 10.30 -16.61 6.46
N SER A 82 9.86 -17.38 5.45
CA SER A 82 9.08 -18.62 5.56
C SER A 82 9.95 -19.83 5.23
#